data_AF-A0A9X4JWJ8-F1
#
_entry.id   AF-A0A9X4JWJ8-F1
#
_cell.length_a   1.000
_cell.length_b   1.000
_cell.length_c   1.000
_cell.angle_alpha   90.00
_cell.angle_beta   90.00
_cell.angle_gamma   90.00
#
_symmetry.space_group_name_H-M   'P 1'
#
loop_
_entity.id
_entity.type
_entity.pdbx_description
1 polymer ?
#
loop_
_entity_poly.entity_id
_entity_poly.type
_entity_poly.pdbx_seq_one_letter_code
_entity_poly.pdbx_strand_id
1 'polypeptide(L)'
;MFKNILSDERGSILPIMAVVIVILIGVSAVAVDYTRRAAASEKLKTAGESAAVAGALSATRYVRLSIDPGSYRTCCGVETCSPCCVDCGDVIIREGTEKELIENNGYKKYCCSCGCGPVKIINRWVEYEGNNAELAAEMFFNANKPKEMSADQGGASSITKITTYQDRKSPYYPSVVVETTGKVKTLFMSFLNTMAPGVDFSYLNSKKCSQGLTYYYDLNGKWHRTAEDPCN
;
A
#
# COMPACT_ATOMS: atom_id res chain seq x y z
N MET A 1 -34.86 20.35 52.56
CA MET A 1 -33.70 21.18 52.22
C MET A 1 -33.73 21.62 50.76
N PHE A 2 -33.49 20.74 49.77
CA PHE A 2 -33.43 21.12 48.33
C PHE A 2 -34.58 21.99 47.79
N LYS A 3 -35.84 21.77 48.21
CA LYS A 3 -37.00 22.56 47.73
C LYS A 3 -36.84 24.08 47.88
N ASN A 4 -36.14 24.57 48.90
CA ASN A 4 -36.01 26.01 49.16
C ASN A 4 -34.91 26.66 48.30
N ILE A 5 -33.99 25.89 47.72
CA ILE A 5 -32.91 26.40 46.85
C ILE A 5 -33.43 26.64 45.43
N LEU A 6 -34.47 25.94 45.00
CA LEU A 6 -35.06 26.06 43.66
C LEU A 6 -36.16 27.13 43.53
N SER A 7 -36.41 27.91 44.59
CA SER A 7 -37.53 28.88 44.69
C SER A 7 -37.09 30.35 44.71
N ASP A 8 -35.80 30.62 44.53
CA ASP A 8 -35.20 31.95 44.47
C ASP A 8 -34.43 32.06 43.13
N GLU A 9 -34.56 33.18 42.43
CA GLU A 9 -33.92 33.40 41.12
C GLU A 9 -32.39 33.20 41.20
N ARG A 10 -31.78 33.52 42.34
CA ARG A 10 -30.34 33.30 42.60
C ARG A 10 -29.99 31.82 42.70
N GLY A 11 -30.92 30.99 43.16
CA GLY A 11 -30.76 29.54 43.28
C GLY A 11 -30.90 28.79 41.95
N SER A 12 -31.61 29.37 40.98
CA SER A 12 -31.72 28.83 39.61
C SER A 12 -30.39 28.83 38.85
N ILE A 13 -29.46 29.73 39.19
CA ILE A 13 -28.16 29.86 38.52
C ILE A 13 -27.30 28.60 38.71
N LEU A 14 -27.37 27.97 39.88
CA LEU A 14 -26.50 26.84 40.24
C LEU A 14 -26.75 25.58 39.39
N PRO A 15 -27.99 25.06 39.20
CA PRO A 15 -28.23 23.95 38.28
C PRO A 15 -27.97 24.31 36.81
N ILE A 16 -28.23 25.55 36.38
CA ILE A 16 -27.92 25.99 35.00
C ILE A 16 -26.40 25.95 34.76
N MET A 17 -25.59 26.50 35.67
CA MET A 17 -24.14 26.46 35.57
C MET A 17 -23.60 25.02 35.63
N ALA A 18 -24.19 24.13 36.45
CA ALA A 18 -23.83 22.72 36.48
C ALA A 18 -24.08 22.02 35.14
N VAL A 19 -25.23 22.28 34.48
CA VAL A 19 -25.53 21.75 33.14
C VAL A 19 -24.56 22.29 32.09
N VAL A 20 -24.25 23.60 32.10
CA VAL A 20 -23.27 24.20 31.19
C VAL A 20 -21.88 23.58 31.37
N ILE A 21 -21.43 23.37 32.61
CA ILE A 21 -20.14 22.72 32.91
C ILE A 21 -20.13 21.28 32.40
N VAL A 22 -21.20 20.51 32.60
CA VAL A 22 -21.31 19.13 32.07
C VAL A 22 -21.24 19.11 30.53
N ILE A 23 -21.92 20.04 29.85
CA ILE A 23 -21.87 20.16 28.39
C ILE A 23 -20.45 20.50 27.91
N LEU A 24 -19.76 21.45 28.55
CA LEU A 24 -18.38 21.82 28.21
C LEU A 24 -17.40 20.66 28.41
N ILE A 25 -17.55 19.88 29.48
CA ILE A 25 -16.75 18.67 29.73
C ILE A 25 -17.05 17.59 28.67
N GLY A 26 -18.33 17.41 28.29
CA GLY A 26 -18.74 16.49 27.22
C GLY A 26 -18.14 16.83 25.86
N VAL A 27 -18.20 18.10 25.45
CA VAL A 27 -17.58 18.57 24.19
C VAL A 27 -16.06 18.40 24.23
N SER A 28 -15.42 18.70 25.37
CA SER A 28 -13.97 18.52 25.54
C SER A 28 -13.56 17.04 25.46
N ALA A 29 -14.33 16.15 26.08
CA ALA A 29 -14.10 14.70 26.01
C ALA A 29 -14.20 14.15 24.59
N VAL A 30 -15.23 14.56 23.85
CA VAL A 30 -15.40 14.20 22.43
C VAL A 30 -14.22 14.71 21.59
N ALA A 31 -13.78 15.96 21.78
CA ALA A 31 -12.65 16.52 21.05
C ALA A 31 -11.33 15.77 21.32
N VAL A 32 -11.05 15.41 22.58
CA VAL A 32 -9.82 14.69 22.95
C VAL A 32 -9.81 13.25 22.41
N ASP A 33 -10.89 12.49 22.58
CA ASP A 33 -10.91 11.11 22.08
C ASP A 33 -11.05 11.03 20.55
N TYR A 34 -11.73 12.00 19.91
CA TYR A 34 -11.76 12.09 18.45
C TYR A 34 -10.38 12.44 17.85
N THR A 35 -9.63 13.36 18.46
CA THR A 35 -8.26 13.67 17.98
C THR A 35 -7.29 12.52 18.20
N ARG A 36 -7.37 11.80 19.34
CA ARG A 36 -6.64 10.54 19.56
C ARG A 36 -6.99 9.48 18.51
N ARG A 37 -8.28 9.28 18.23
CA ARG A 37 -8.79 8.39 17.17
C ARG A 37 -8.23 8.79 15.80
N ALA A 38 -8.26 10.08 15.44
CA ALA A 38 -7.76 10.55 14.15
C ALA A 38 -6.26 10.29 13.97
N ALA A 39 -5.44 10.61 14.98
CA ALA A 39 -4.00 10.35 14.93
C ALA A 39 -3.68 8.84 14.82
N ALA A 40 -4.37 8.00 15.60
CA ALA A 40 -4.25 6.55 15.51
C ALA A 40 -4.74 5.98 14.17
N SER A 41 -5.77 6.59 13.58
CA SER A 41 -6.35 6.23 12.28
C SER A 41 -5.42 6.52 11.10
N GLU A 42 -4.60 7.58 11.15
CA GLU A 42 -3.58 7.80 10.12
C GLU A 42 -2.37 6.87 10.31
N LYS A 43 -1.98 6.53 11.54
CA LYS A 43 -1.02 5.44 11.77
C LYS A 43 -1.54 4.09 11.22
N LEU A 44 -2.84 3.81 11.38
CA LEU A 44 -3.48 2.63 10.81
C LEU A 44 -3.48 2.65 9.27
N LYS A 45 -3.63 3.83 8.66
CA LYS A 45 -3.47 4.03 7.22
C LYS A 45 -2.03 3.70 6.79
N THR A 46 -1.03 4.29 7.43
CA THR A 46 0.40 4.03 7.13
C THR A 46 0.79 2.57 7.33
N ALA A 47 0.23 1.88 8.32
CA ALA A 47 0.42 0.44 8.49
C ALA A 47 -0.22 -0.38 7.34
N GLY A 48 -1.39 0.05 6.86
CA GLY A 48 -2.03 -0.53 5.67
C GLY A 48 -1.25 -0.26 4.38
N GLU A 49 -0.71 0.96 4.22
CA GLU A 49 0.13 1.34 3.07
C GLU A 49 1.44 0.55 3.05
N SER A 50 2.13 0.40 4.19
CA SER A 50 3.36 -0.40 4.27
C SER A 50 3.10 -1.88 4.00
N ALA A 51 1.96 -2.41 4.45
CA ALA A 51 1.53 -3.78 4.15
C ALA A 51 1.19 -3.98 2.66
N ALA A 52 0.42 -3.07 2.07
CA ALA A 52 0.03 -3.15 0.67
C ALA A 52 1.24 -3.02 -0.26
N VAL A 53 2.18 -2.11 0.05
CA VAL A 53 3.46 -1.99 -0.67
C VAL A 53 4.34 -3.22 -0.49
N ALA A 54 4.41 -3.82 0.71
CA ALA A 54 5.16 -5.06 0.92
C ALA A 54 4.61 -6.23 0.10
N GLY A 55 3.29 -6.39 0.03
CA GLY A 55 2.65 -7.37 -0.85
C GLY A 55 2.89 -7.07 -2.34
N ALA A 56 2.84 -5.80 -2.75
CA ALA A 56 3.16 -5.38 -4.12
C ALA A 56 4.63 -5.60 -4.51
N LEU A 57 5.54 -5.64 -3.54
CA LEU A 57 6.98 -5.91 -3.72
C LEU A 57 7.32 -7.41 -3.67
N SER A 58 6.44 -8.29 -3.21
CA SER A 58 6.66 -9.75 -3.22
C SER A 58 6.40 -10.40 -4.59
N ALA A 59 6.21 -9.59 -5.64
CA ALA A 59 5.72 -10.02 -6.94
C ALA A 59 6.87 -10.25 -7.92
N THR A 60 6.85 -11.38 -8.63
CA THR A 60 7.87 -11.72 -9.63
C THR A 60 7.56 -11.01 -10.94
N ARG A 61 8.46 -10.11 -11.36
CA ARG A 61 8.38 -9.38 -12.64
C ARG A 61 8.93 -10.24 -13.77
N TYR A 62 8.14 -10.44 -14.81
CA TYR A 62 8.47 -11.22 -16.01
C TYR A 62 8.50 -10.36 -17.28
N VAL A 63 9.35 -10.74 -18.22
CA VAL A 63 9.52 -10.03 -19.48
C VAL A 63 9.71 -10.98 -20.66
N ARG A 64 9.10 -10.63 -21.80
CA ARG A 64 9.34 -11.23 -23.13
C ARG A 64 10.16 -10.25 -23.95
N LEU A 65 11.36 -10.64 -24.34
CA LEU A 65 12.27 -9.85 -25.17
C LEU A 65 12.32 -10.38 -26.61
N SER A 66 12.45 -9.46 -27.55
CA SER A 66 12.97 -9.65 -28.91
C SER A 66 14.43 -9.18 -28.88
N ILE A 67 15.37 -10.11 -29.04
CA ILE A 67 16.80 -9.83 -29.01
C ILE A 67 17.33 -10.02 -30.42
N ASP A 68 17.67 -8.92 -31.09
CA ASP A 68 18.52 -8.97 -32.28
C ASP A 68 19.94 -9.40 -31.83
N PRO A 69 20.47 -10.55 -32.28
CA PRO A 69 21.75 -11.05 -31.81
C PRO A 69 22.94 -10.18 -32.26
N GLY A 70 22.74 -9.22 -33.17
CA GLY A 70 23.82 -8.49 -33.83
C GLY A 70 24.19 -9.15 -35.15
N SER A 71 25.36 -8.80 -35.69
CA SER A 71 25.63 -9.06 -37.11
C SER A 71 27.16 -9.15 -37.38
N TYR A 72 27.75 -10.08 -38.18
CA TYR A 72 29.21 -10.21 -38.48
C TYR A 72 29.67 -10.32 -39.97
N ARG A 73 30.42 -9.31 -40.48
CA ARG A 73 30.78 -9.04 -41.89
C ARG A 73 32.29 -9.17 -42.11
N THR A 74 32.73 -9.70 -43.24
CA THR A 74 34.13 -9.52 -43.69
C THR A 74 34.35 -8.12 -44.29
N CYS A 75 35.25 -7.33 -43.71
CA CYS A 75 35.85 -6.16 -44.38
C CYS A 75 37.13 -6.60 -45.09
N CYS A 76 37.36 -6.18 -46.33
CA CYS A 76 38.66 -6.36 -46.98
C CYS A 76 39.31 -4.99 -47.23
N GLY A 77 40.49 -4.79 -46.65
CA GLY A 77 41.45 -3.81 -47.15
C GLY A 77 42.19 -4.36 -48.37
N VAL A 78 43.14 -3.58 -48.90
CA VAL A 78 43.88 -3.94 -50.11
C VAL A 78 44.81 -5.16 -49.97
N GLU A 79 45.27 -5.47 -48.74
CA GLU A 79 46.18 -6.59 -48.49
C GLU A 79 45.72 -7.55 -47.37
N THR A 80 44.76 -7.13 -46.53
CA THR A 80 44.23 -7.95 -45.43
C THR A 80 42.71 -7.82 -45.32
N CYS A 81 42.03 -8.96 -45.15
CA CYS A 81 40.63 -8.98 -44.76
C CYS A 81 40.49 -9.16 -43.26
N SER A 82 39.82 -8.21 -42.61
CA SER A 82 39.53 -8.25 -41.18
C SER A 82 38.09 -8.72 -40.91
N PRO A 83 37.90 -9.49 -39.83
CA PRO A 83 36.62 -9.61 -39.14
C PRO A 83 35.96 -8.22 -38.81
N CYS A 84 34.69 -7.99 -39.18
CA CYS A 84 33.81 -6.79 -38.94
C CYS A 84 32.33 -7.20 -38.67
N CYS A 85 31.31 -6.31 -38.64
CA CYS A 85 30.03 -6.57 -37.93
C CYS A 85 28.66 -6.54 -38.76
N VAL A 86 28.44 -7.31 -39.86
CA VAL A 86 27.10 -7.80 -40.40
C VAL A 86 27.11 -9.21 -41.13
N ASP A 87 26.49 -10.36 -40.77
CA ASP A 87 25.27 -10.82 -40.03
C ASP A 87 25.50 -11.95 -38.95
N CYS A 88 24.60 -12.21 -37.99
CA CYS A 88 24.72 -13.23 -36.89
C CYS A 88 23.42 -14.05 -36.61
N GLY A 89 22.45 -14.06 -37.54
CA GLY A 89 21.23 -14.88 -37.44
C GLY A 89 19.98 -14.15 -36.92
N ASP A 90 18.85 -14.86 -36.96
CA ASP A 90 17.52 -14.27 -36.74
C ASP A 90 17.28 -13.74 -35.32
N VAL A 91 16.34 -12.78 -35.22
CA VAL A 91 15.89 -12.17 -33.96
C VAL A 91 15.35 -13.22 -32.99
N ILE A 92 16.02 -13.36 -31.85
CA ILE A 92 15.75 -14.38 -30.83
C ILE A 92 14.69 -13.88 -29.85
N ILE A 93 13.56 -14.59 -29.74
CA ILE A 93 12.55 -14.32 -28.71
C ILE A 93 12.87 -15.13 -27.43
N ARG A 94 12.88 -14.46 -26.27
CA ARG A 94 13.12 -15.08 -24.96
C ARG A 94 12.16 -14.56 -23.90
N GLU A 95 11.81 -15.44 -22.96
CA GLU A 95 10.98 -15.15 -21.79
C GLU A 95 11.73 -15.59 -20.52
N GLY A 96 11.48 -14.90 -19.41
CA GLY A 96 12.16 -15.10 -18.14
C GLY A 96 11.88 -13.95 -17.17
N THR A 97 12.52 -13.95 -16.00
CA THR A 97 12.35 -12.84 -15.06
C THR A 97 13.03 -11.57 -15.59
N GLU A 98 12.46 -10.41 -15.26
CA GLU A 98 13.04 -9.11 -15.58
C GLU A 98 14.41 -8.93 -14.90
N LYS A 99 14.56 -9.49 -13.70
CA LYS A 99 15.82 -9.52 -12.94
C LYS A 99 16.93 -10.26 -13.69
N GLU A 100 16.64 -11.45 -14.22
CA GLU A 100 17.64 -12.22 -14.96
C GLU A 100 17.92 -11.62 -16.33
N LEU A 101 16.88 -11.33 -17.12
CA LEU A 101 17.04 -10.92 -18.51
C LEU A 101 17.53 -9.47 -18.64
N ILE A 102 16.94 -8.51 -17.92
CA ILE A 102 17.26 -7.08 -18.02
C ILE A 102 18.27 -6.64 -16.96
N GLU A 103 17.94 -6.76 -15.67
CA GLU A 103 18.73 -6.14 -14.59
C GLU A 103 20.14 -6.74 -14.51
N ASN A 104 20.24 -8.07 -14.47
CA ASN A 104 21.51 -8.82 -14.54
C ASN A 104 22.10 -8.88 -15.96
N ASN A 105 21.55 -8.15 -16.93
CA ASN A 105 21.97 -8.14 -18.33
C ASN A 105 21.97 -9.53 -19.00
N GLY A 106 21.16 -10.48 -18.52
CA GLY A 106 21.14 -11.86 -19.01
C GLY A 106 20.79 -12.01 -20.49
N TYR A 107 20.11 -11.02 -21.09
CA TYR A 107 19.93 -10.94 -22.55
C TYR A 107 21.26 -11.00 -23.32
N LYS A 108 22.37 -10.55 -22.73
CA LYS A 108 23.70 -10.53 -23.37
C LYS A 108 24.24 -11.91 -23.74
N LYS A 109 23.71 -12.98 -23.14
CA LYS A 109 24.02 -14.38 -23.49
C LYS A 109 23.51 -14.79 -24.88
N TYR A 110 22.64 -14.00 -25.49
CA TYR A 110 22.09 -14.23 -26.82
C TYR A 110 22.66 -13.25 -27.87
N CYS A 111 23.63 -12.42 -27.50
CA CYS A 111 24.34 -11.54 -28.43
C CYS A 111 25.53 -12.25 -29.09
N CYS A 112 25.90 -11.76 -30.26
CA CYS A 112 27.10 -12.14 -30.99
C CYS A 112 28.36 -11.56 -30.33
N SER A 113 29.54 -12.09 -30.66
CA SER A 113 30.81 -11.63 -30.09
C SER A 113 31.20 -10.19 -30.47
N CYS A 114 30.58 -9.59 -31.50
CA CYS A 114 30.74 -8.16 -31.84
C CYS A 114 29.76 -7.22 -31.16
N GLY A 115 28.83 -7.74 -30.34
CA GLY A 115 27.77 -6.98 -29.69
C GLY A 115 26.38 -7.54 -29.99
N CYS A 116 25.36 -6.87 -29.45
CA CYS A 116 23.95 -7.12 -29.77
C CYS A 116 23.43 -6.06 -30.75
N GLY A 117 22.40 -6.41 -31.50
CA GLY A 117 21.50 -5.45 -32.12
C GLY A 117 20.48 -4.86 -31.13
N PRO A 118 19.43 -4.19 -31.62
CA PRO A 118 18.37 -3.63 -30.77
C PRO A 118 17.58 -4.69 -29.99
N VAL A 119 17.62 -4.61 -28.66
CA VAL A 119 16.74 -5.37 -27.76
C VAL A 119 15.42 -4.62 -27.57
N LYS A 120 14.30 -5.32 -27.79
CA LYS A 120 12.93 -4.77 -27.70
C LYS A 120 12.10 -5.57 -26.70
N ILE A 121 11.35 -4.89 -25.84
CA ILE A 121 10.38 -5.52 -24.94
C ILE A 121 9.10 -5.78 -25.74
N ILE A 122 8.70 -7.05 -25.84
CA ILE A 122 7.44 -7.46 -26.50
C ILE A 122 6.28 -7.44 -25.52
N ASN A 123 6.51 -7.95 -24.30
CA ASN A 123 5.50 -8.09 -23.26
C ASN A 123 6.14 -8.00 -21.87
N ARG A 124 5.39 -7.48 -20.90
CA ARG A 124 5.72 -7.49 -19.47
C ARG A 124 4.51 -7.94 -18.67
N TRP A 125 4.76 -8.66 -17.60
CA TRP A 125 3.74 -9.04 -16.62
C TRP A 125 4.37 -9.27 -15.25
N VAL A 126 3.52 -9.46 -14.27
CA VAL A 126 3.79 -9.66 -12.85
C VAL A 126 2.91 -10.80 -12.39
N GLU A 127 3.50 -11.71 -11.61
CA GLU A 127 2.80 -12.81 -10.96
C GLU A 127 3.07 -12.74 -9.45
N TYR A 128 2.04 -13.03 -8.66
CA TYR A 128 2.15 -13.11 -7.20
C TYR A 128 2.16 -14.60 -6.83
N GLU A 129 3.31 -15.10 -6.40
CA GLU A 129 3.50 -16.53 -6.16
C GLU A 129 2.83 -16.99 -4.86
N GLY A 130 1.89 -17.94 -4.95
CA GLY A 130 1.25 -18.58 -3.80
C GLY A 130 0.49 -17.59 -2.92
N ASN A 131 0.96 -17.42 -1.68
CA ASN A 131 0.46 -16.47 -0.69
C ASN A 131 1.53 -15.47 -0.23
N ASN A 132 2.58 -15.24 -1.05
CA ASN A 132 3.70 -14.37 -0.70
C ASN A 132 3.26 -12.91 -0.46
N ALA A 133 2.26 -12.43 -1.21
CA ALA A 133 1.74 -11.07 -1.07
C ALA A 133 1.03 -10.87 0.26
N GLU A 134 0.22 -11.86 0.66
CA GLU A 134 -0.53 -11.91 1.89
C GLU A 134 0.39 -12.01 3.10
N LEU A 135 1.38 -12.90 3.07
CA LEU A 135 2.38 -13.06 4.13
C LEU A 135 3.23 -11.79 4.30
N ALA A 136 3.69 -11.17 3.20
CA ALA A 136 4.46 -9.92 3.25
C ALA A 136 3.62 -8.78 3.84
N ALA A 137 2.36 -8.64 3.42
CA ALA A 137 1.44 -7.65 3.95
C ALA A 137 1.14 -7.87 5.45
N GLU A 138 0.90 -9.11 5.89
CA GLU A 138 0.71 -9.42 7.31
C GLU A 138 1.95 -9.11 8.15
N MET A 139 3.15 -9.47 7.69
CA MET A 139 4.40 -9.17 8.39
C MET A 139 4.61 -7.67 8.56
N PHE A 140 4.45 -6.89 7.48
CA PHE A 140 4.65 -5.43 7.53
C PHE A 140 3.55 -4.70 8.30
N PHE A 141 2.29 -5.15 8.22
CA PHE A 141 1.21 -4.62 9.07
C PHE A 141 1.51 -4.86 10.55
N ASN A 142 1.87 -6.10 10.92
CA ASN A 142 2.18 -6.45 12.31
C ASN A 142 3.35 -5.65 12.87
N ALA A 143 4.39 -5.39 12.08
CA ALA A 143 5.53 -4.55 12.48
C ALA A 143 5.15 -3.06 12.68
N ASN A 144 4.13 -2.57 11.96
CA ASN A 144 3.72 -1.15 11.96
C ASN A 144 2.41 -0.88 12.74
N LYS A 145 1.91 -1.84 13.53
CA LYS A 145 0.65 -1.71 14.29
C LYS A 145 0.63 -0.45 15.17
N PRO A 146 -0.41 0.40 15.10
CA PRO A 146 -0.53 1.58 15.96
C PRO A 146 -0.64 1.18 17.43
N LYS A 147 0.24 1.73 18.28
CA LYS A 147 0.23 1.50 19.74
C LYS A 147 -1.08 1.98 20.39
N GLU A 148 -1.70 3.01 19.84
CA GLU A 148 -3.02 3.49 20.27
C GLU A 148 -4.17 2.51 19.95
N MET A 149 -3.90 1.46 19.15
CA MET A 149 -4.81 0.39 18.75
C MET A 149 -4.25 -1.00 19.09
N SER A 150 -3.36 -1.13 20.08
CA SER A 150 -2.90 -2.42 20.61
C SER A 150 -3.65 -2.81 21.89
N ALA A 151 -3.62 -4.11 22.23
CA ALA A 151 -4.44 -4.70 23.28
C ALA A 151 -4.10 -4.19 24.70
N ASP A 152 -2.85 -3.80 24.93
CA ASP A 152 -2.37 -3.17 26.17
C ASP A 152 -3.01 -1.79 26.43
N GLN A 153 -3.33 -1.04 25.37
CA GLN A 153 -4.12 0.20 25.46
C GLN A 153 -5.65 -0.07 25.48
N GLY A 154 -6.07 -1.33 25.53
CA GLY A 154 -7.45 -1.78 25.36
C GLY A 154 -7.99 -1.66 23.94
N GLY A 155 -7.15 -1.30 22.97
CA GLY A 155 -7.50 -1.23 21.55
C GLY A 155 -7.44 -2.60 20.86
N ALA A 156 -7.62 -2.60 19.55
CA ALA A 156 -7.24 -3.70 18.67
C ALA A 156 -7.03 -3.16 17.25
N SER A 157 -6.19 -3.82 16.45
CA SER A 157 -5.96 -3.51 15.04
C SER A 157 -5.64 -4.77 14.25
N SER A 158 -6.27 -4.91 13.07
CA SER A 158 -6.11 -6.07 12.19
C SER A 158 -6.31 -5.69 10.73
N ILE A 159 -5.68 -6.47 9.84
CA ILE A 159 -6.16 -6.60 8.48
C ILE A 159 -7.54 -7.28 8.53
N THR A 160 -8.44 -6.86 7.65
CA THR A 160 -9.76 -7.48 7.43
C THR A 160 -9.85 -8.19 6.09
N LYS A 161 -9.09 -7.74 5.10
CA LYS A 161 -9.01 -8.35 3.78
C LYS A 161 -7.69 -7.97 3.11
N ILE A 162 -7.13 -8.91 2.35
CA ILE A 162 -6.07 -8.67 1.36
C ILE A 162 -6.67 -9.04 0.00
N THR A 163 -6.43 -8.23 -1.03
CA THR A 163 -6.92 -8.48 -2.40
C THR A 163 -5.77 -8.27 -3.38
N THR A 164 -5.31 -9.35 -4.00
CA THR A 164 -4.17 -9.38 -4.91
C THR A 164 -4.68 -9.38 -6.36
N TYR A 165 -4.54 -8.23 -7.04
CA TYR A 165 -5.05 -8.03 -8.39
C TYR A 165 -4.03 -8.51 -9.44
N GLN A 166 -4.16 -9.80 -9.78
CA GLN A 166 -3.29 -10.50 -10.74
C GLN A 166 -3.87 -10.64 -12.18
N ASP A 167 -5.17 -10.38 -12.40
CA ASP A 167 -5.74 -10.41 -13.75
C ASP A 167 -5.32 -9.17 -14.55
N ARG A 168 -4.52 -9.38 -15.59
CA ARG A 168 -4.01 -8.37 -16.54
C ARG A 168 -5.10 -7.57 -17.27
N LYS A 169 -6.37 -8.02 -17.22
CA LYS A 169 -7.54 -7.29 -17.77
C LYS A 169 -8.20 -6.35 -16.77
N SER A 170 -7.91 -6.48 -15.48
CA SER A 170 -8.44 -5.62 -14.43
C SER A 170 -7.84 -4.21 -14.52
N PRO A 171 -8.62 -3.13 -14.35
CA PRO A 171 -8.06 -1.79 -14.19
C PRO A 171 -7.19 -1.65 -12.94
N TYR A 172 -7.37 -2.55 -11.95
CA TYR A 172 -6.64 -2.58 -10.68
C TYR A 172 -5.33 -3.40 -10.74
N TYR A 173 -4.93 -3.91 -11.91
CA TYR A 173 -3.69 -4.67 -12.09
C TYR A 173 -2.49 -3.78 -12.46
N PRO A 174 -1.26 -4.06 -11.99
CA PRO A 174 -0.90 -4.98 -10.91
C PRO A 174 -0.89 -4.25 -9.56
N SER A 175 -1.69 -4.70 -8.60
CA SER A 175 -1.71 -4.11 -7.26
C SER A 175 -2.11 -5.11 -6.17
N VAL A 176 -1.70 -4.82 -4.94
CA VAL A 176 -2.17 -5.48 -3.72
C VAL A 176 -2.91 -4.46 -2.88
N VAL A 177 -4.12 -4.80 -2.44
CA VAL A 177 -4.97 -3.93 -1.61
C VAL A 177 -5.17 -4.55 -0.25
N VAL A 178 -4.98 -3.75 0.80
CA VAL A 178 -5.13 -4.15 2.20
C VAL A 178 -6.22 -3.30 2.85
N GLU A 179 -7.30 -3.92 3.27
CA GLU A 179 -8.34 -3.30 4.09
C GLU A 179 -8.01 -3.53 5.56
N THR A 180 -7.78 -2.46 6.33
CA THR A 180 -7.44 -2.53 7.76
C THR A 180 -8.55 -1.95 8.62
N THR A 181 -8.69 -2.47 9.84
CA THR A 181 -9.55 -1.90 10.88
C THR A 181 -8.80 -1.77 12.19
N GLY A 182 -9.27 -0.85 13.03
CA GLY A 182 -8.80 -0.76 14.40
C GLY A 182 -9.75 0.02 15.30
N LYS A 183 -9.70 -0.27 16.59
CA LYS A 183 -10.47 0.40 17.64
C LYS A 183 -9.53 1.03 18.65
N VAL A 184 -9.80 2.28 19.00
CA VAL A 184 -9.13 3.02 20.07
C VAL A 184 -10.06 3.05 21.28
N LYS A 185 -9.53 2.77 22.48
CA LYS A 185 -10.29 2.94 23.73
C LYS A 185 -10.36 4.43 24.10
N THR A 186 -11.55 4.91 24.41
CA THR A 186 -11.79 6.28 24.86
C THR A 186 -11.34 6.47 26.31
N LEU A 187 -10.72 7.61 26.61
CA LEU A 187 -10.34 7.98 27.97
C LEU A 187 -11.41 8.79 28.69
N PHE A 188 -12.15 9.63 27.96
CA PHE A 188 -13.11 10.57 28.51
C PHE A 188 -14.54 10.33 28.01
N MET A 189 -14.74 10.02 26.72
CA MET A 189 -16.10 9.81 26.19
C MET A 189 -16.86 8.67 26.90
N SER A 190 -16.16 7.72 27.51
CA SER A 190 -16.74 6.64 28.32
C SER A 190 -17.61 7.12 29.51
N PHE A 191 -17.45 8.35 30.02
CA PHE A 191 -18.37 8.86 31.04
C PHE A 191 -19.78 9.15 30.50
N LEU A 192 -19.90 9.40 29.19
CA LEU A 192 -21.18 9.71 28.53
C LEU A 192 -22.12 8.49 28.51
N ASN A 193 -21.58 7.26 28.67
CA ASN A 193 -22.37 6.04 28.90
C ASN A 193 -23.35 6.19 30.08
N THR A 194 -22.97 6.96 31.11
CA THR A 194 -23.80 7.25 32.30
C THR A 194 -24.92 8.25 32.01
N MET A 195 -24.79 9.06 30.95
CA MET A 195 -25.74 10.13 30.59
C MET A 195 -26.68 9.73 29.44
N ALA A 196 -26.24 8.83 28.55
CA ALA A 196 -27.03 8.30 27.45
C ALA A 196 -26.98 6.75 27.45
N PRO A 197 -27.65 6.09 28.40
CA PRO A 197 -27.67 4.63 28.49
C PRO A 197 -28.27 4.02 27.21
N GLY A 198 -27.53 3.10 26.60
CA GLY A 198 -27.87 2.48 25.31
C GLY A 198 -26.90 2.81 24.17
N VAL A 199 -26.01 3.80 24.36
CA VAL A 199 -24.89 4.06 23.43
C VAL A 199 -23.58 3.62 24.10
N ASP A 200 -22.75 2.86 23.39
CA ASP A 200 -21.39 2.53 23.84
C ASP A 200 -20.38 3.56 23.31
N PHE A 201 -19.99 4.50 24.17
CA PHE A 201 -18.93 5.46 23.89
C PHE A 201 -17.53 4.94 24.27
N SER A 202 -17.36 3.68 24.68
CA SER A 202 -16.07 3.16 25.20
C SER A 202 -14.99 2.98 24.13
N TYR A 203 -15.38 2.91 22.85
CA TYR A 203 -14.50 2.60 21.72
C TYR A 203 -14.80 3.45 20.48
N LEU A 204 -13.76 3.83 19.75
CA LEU A 204 -13.85 4.52 18.46
C LEU A 204 -13.22 3.66 17.37
N ASN A 205 -14.07 3.11 16.49
CA ASN A 205 -13.69 2.20 15.40
C ASN A 205 -13.33 2.98 14.12
N SER A 206 -12.17 2.69 13.51
CA SER A 206 -11.75 3.18 12.20
C SER A 206 -11.54 2.04 11.21
N LYS A 207 -11.76 2.31 9.92
CA LYS A 207 -11.44 1.45 8.79
C LYS A 207 -10.60 2.26 7.80
N LYS A 208 -9.61 1.64 7.18
CA LYS A 208 -8.81 2.19 6.09
C LYS A 208 -8.69 1.17 4.96
N CYS A 209 -8.48 1.67 3.75
CA CYS A 209 -8.09 0.91 2.58
C CYS A 209 -6.77 1.51 2.08
N SER A 210 -5.86 0.65 1.63
CA SER A 210 -4.55 1.06 1.12
C SER A 210 -4.15 0.17 -0.05
N GLN A 211 -3.58 0.76 -1.11
CA GLN A 211 -3.11 0.06 -2.31
C GLN A 211 -1.58 0.16 -2.43
N GLY A 212 -0.93 -0.95 -2.75
CA GLY A 212 0.46 -1.01 -3.18
C GLY A 212 0.52 -1.35 -4.65
N LEU A 213 1.38 -0.66 -5.39
CA LEU A 213 1.50 -0.75 -6.85
C LEU A 213 2.83 -1.40 -7.25
N THR A 214 2.79 -2.36 -8.17
CA THR A 214 4.00 -2.99 -8.73
C THR A 214 4.38 -2.31 -10.04
N TYR A 215 5.47 -1.54 -10.04
CA TYR A 215 5.90 -0.75 -11.21
C TYR A 215 6.90 -1.49 -12.12
N TYR A 216 6.94 -1.10 -13.40
CA TYR A 216 7.99 -1.46 -14.35
C TYR A 216 8.82 -0.23 -14.73
N TYR A 217 10.13 -0.40 -14.92
CA TYR A 217 10.99 0.65 -15.46
C TYR A 217 11.02 0.57 -16.99
N ASP A 218 10.41 1.52 -17.71
CA ASP A 218 10.46 1.53 -19.19
C ASP A 218 11.82 2.00 -19.72
N LEU A 219 12.39 1.24 -20.65
CA LEU A 219 13.64 1.60 -21.35
C LEU A 219 13.45 2.83 -22.26
N ASN A 220 12.21 3.16 -22.62
CA ASN A 220 11.86 4.33 -23.43
C ASN A 220 11.33 5.52 -22.58
N GLY A 221 11.37 5.41 -21.25
CA GLY A 221 10.93 6.46 -20.33
C GLY A 221 9.44 6.77 -20.33
N LYS A 222 8.57 5.94 -20.93
CA LYS A 222 7.12 6.13 -20.91
C LYS A 222 6.49 5.41 -19.72
N TRP A 223 5.53 6.07 -19.09
CA TRP A 223 4.73 5.50 -18.02
C TRP A 223 3.86 4.35 -18.55
N HIS A 224 4.04 3.14 -18.00
CA HIS A 224 2.98 2.13 -18.06
C HIS A 224 1.80 2.60 -17.19
N ARG A 225 0.58 2.23 -17.57
CA ARG A 225 -0.65 2.55 -16.83
C ARG A 225 -0.50 2.10 -15.38
N THR A 226 -0.48 3.06 -14.47
CA THR A 226 -0.69 2.79 -13.04
C THR A 226 -2.05 2.14 -12.87
N ALA A 227 -2.16 1.14 -12.01
CA ALA A 227 -3.46 0.60 -11.65
C ALA A 227 -4.38 1.72 -11.14
N GLU A 228 -5.66 1.64 -11.46
CA GLU A 228 -6.67 2.50 -10.86
C GLU A 228 -6.80 2.20 -9.36
N ASP A 229 -7.32 3.17 -8.60
CA ASP A 229 -7.41 3.08 -7.15
C ASP A 229 -8.80 2.54 -6.70
N PRO A 230 -8.90 1.31 -6.17
CA PRO A 230 -10.13 0.70 -5.70
C PRO A 230 -10.47 1.07 -4.24
N CYS A 231 -9.73 2.00 -3.62
CA CYS A 231 -9.99 2.50 -2.26
C CYS A 231 -10.82 3.81 -2.22
N ASN A 232 -11.34 4.26 -3.37
CA ASN A 232 -12.25 5.42 -3.50
C ASN A 232 -13.69 5.11 -3.03
#